data_AF-A0A8I0CAR1-F1
#
_entry.id   AF-A0A8I0CAR1-F1
#
_cell.length_a   1.000
_cell.length_b   1.000
_cell.length_c   1.000
_cell.angle_alpha   90.00
_cell.angle_beta   90.00
_cell.angle_gamma   90.00
#
_symmetry.space_group_name_H-M   'P 1'
#
loop_
_entity.id
_entity.type
_entity.pdbx_description
1 polymer ?
#
loop_
_entity_poly.entity_id
_entity_poly.type
_entity_poly.pdbx_seq_one_letter_code
_entity_poly.pdbx_strand_id
1 'polypeptide(L)'
;MDASPNAPAAPAAGRVLIRRHSLLVRLTHWINVAALFFLLGSGLQIFNAHPALYWGAKSDFDRPWVAMTAERRGGELAGVTKIGPVRIETTGVFGYSDGQRRGFPSWATLPSYRSLADGRRWHFFFAWLFVLNGLVYLAAGFAGGHVRRDLAPRRAELAPRHLWDEVKDHSRLRFPRDERAARYNTLQKLSYLVVIFVLLPLMLATGLAMSPGFNAVTHLVFEVFGGRQSARTIHFISAVLIVLFVAVHLFMVLASGPLNNLRSMITGRYAIRKGEAR
;
A
#
# COMPACT_ATOMS: atom_id res chain seq x y z
N MET A 1 61.36 30.86 -8.99
CA MET A 1 60.68 29.62 -9.39
C MET A 1 59.89 29.15 -8.20
N ASP A 2 58.58 29.20 -8.35
CA ASP A 2 57.57 29.32 -7.30
C ASP A 2 57.30 28.01 -6.56
N ALA A 3 57.29 28.07 -5.23
CA ALA A 3 56.72 27.04 -4.38
C ALA A 3 55.64 27.68 -3.50
N SER A 4 54.39 27.67 -3.96
CA SER A 4 53.24 28.01 -3.11
C SER A 4 52.98 26.87 -2.11
N PRO A 5 52.92 27.13 -0.79
CA PRO A 5 52.61 26.11 0.19
C PRO A 5 51.10 25.90 0.31
N ASN A 6 50.70 24.63 0.28
CA ASN A 6 49.47 24.07 0.86
C ASN A 6 48.17 24.87 0.66
N ALA A 7 47.49 24.63 -0.47
CA ALA A 7 46.05 24.67 -0.47
C ALA A 7 45.54 23.57 0.51
N PRO A 8 44.65 23.87 1.47
CA PRO A 8 44.09 22.84 2.33
C PRO A 8 43.36 21.82 1.44
N ALA A 9 43.76 20.55 1.54
CA ALA A 9 43.09 19.45 0.88
C ALA A 9 41.59 19.53 1.19
N ALA A 10 40.76 19.61 0.15
CA ALA A 10 39.31 19.61 0.31
C ALA A 10 38.91 18.42 1.21
N PRO A 11 38.07 18.62 2.24
CA PRO A 11 37.73 17.55 3.16
C PRO A 11 37.17 16.37 2.36
N ALA A 12 37.83 15.22 2.46
CA ALA A 12 37.39 14.00 1.80
C ALA A 12 35.90 13.81 2.10
N ALA A 13 35.08 13.69 1.05
CA ALA A 13 33.63 13.59 1.16
C ALA A 13 33.24 12.32 1.95
N GLY A 14 33.24 12.43 3.28
CA GLY A 14 32.99 11.33 4.19
C GLY A 14 31.52 10.95 4.18
N ARG A 15 31.22 9.66 4.03
CA ARG A 15 29.87 9.14 4.26
C ARG A 15 29.69 8.96 5.76
N VAL A 16 28.70 9.65 6.34
CA VAL A 16 28.33 9.49 7.76
C VAL A 16 27.10 8.60 7.84
N LEU A 17 27.12 7.61 8.74
CA LEU A 17 25.95 6.77 9.02
C LEU A 17 25.15 7.37 10.17
N ILE A 18 23.89 7.73 9.90
CA ILE A 18 22.94 8.20 10.92
C ILE A 18 21.92 7.10 11.23
N ARG A 19 21.43 7.06 12.48
CA ARG A 19 20.32 6.19 12.85
C ARG A 19 19.01 6.80 12.34
N ARG A 20 18.32 6.11 11.44
CA ARG A 20 17.07 6.58 10.82
C ARG A 20 15.83 5.87 11.35
N HIS A 21 15.90 4.56 11.55
CA HIS A 21 14.76 3.76 12.03
C HIS A 21 15.11 2.98 13.30
N SER A 22 14.15 2.93 14.23
CA SER A 22 14.25 2.10 15.44
C SER A 22 14.13 0.61 15.09
N LEU A 23 14.45 -0.28 16.04
CA LEU A 23 14.24 -1.72 15.84
C LEU A 23 12.75 -2.03 15.67
N LEU A 24 11.90 -1.44 16.51
CA LEU A 24 10.45 -1.62 16.46
C LEU A 24 9.88 -1.27 15.07
N VAL A 25 10.21 -0.08 14.54
CA VAL A 25 9.73 0.38 13.22
C VAL A 25 10.13 -0.61 12.12
N ARG A 26 11.36 -1.14 12.18
CA ARG A 26 11.84 -2.11 11.18
C ARG A 26 11.09 -3.43 11.29
N LEU A 27 10.93 -3.97 12.48
CA LEU A 27 10.25 -5.24 12.70
C LEU A 27 8.78 -5.15 12.27
N THR A 28 8.06 -4.12 12.73
CA THR A 28 6.65 -3.94 12.36
C THR A 28 6.49 -3.72 10.86
N HIS A 29 7.42 -3.01 10.22
CA HIS A 29 7.43 -2.85 8.78
C HIS A 29 7.61 -4.18 8.04
N TRP A 30 8.61 -4.99 8.38
CA TRP A 30 8.84 -6.26 7.67
C TRP A 30 7.72 -7.28 7.89
N ILE A 31 7.10 -7.28 9.08
CA ILE A 31 5.87 -8.04 9.32
C ILE A 31 4.75 -7.55 8.41
N ASN A 32 4.57 -6.23 8.26
CA ASN A 32 3.56 -5.66 7.35
C ASN A 32 3.83 -6.04 5.89
N VAL A 33 5.08 -6.02 5.43
CA VAL A 33 5.45 -6.43 4.06
C VAL A 33 5.04 -7.89 3.81
N ALA A 34 5.39 -8.80 4.72
CA ALA A 34 5.00 -10.20 4.61
C ALA A 34 3.47 -10.36 4.66
N ALA A 35 2.81 -9.72 5.62
CA ALA A 35 1.37 -9.82 5.79
C ALA A 35 0.60 -9.27 4.59
N LEU A 36 1.01 -8.13 4.02
CA LEU A 36 0.39 -7.56 2.81
C LEU A 36 0.51 -8.48 1.61
N PHE A 37 1.65 -9.15 1.43
CA PHE A 37 1.81 -10.14 0.36
C PHE A 37 0.75 -11.26 0.45
N PHE A 38 0.62 -11.89 1.62
CA PHE A 38 -0.38 -12.95 1.82
C PHE A 38 -1.82 -12.42 1.80
N LEU A 39 -2.08 -11.25 2.36
CA LEU A 39 -3.41 -10.62 2.37
C LEU A 39 -3.92 -10.30 0.98
N LEU A 40 -3.07 -9.72 0.13
CA LEU A 40 -3.44 -9.38 -1.24
C LEU A 40 -3.67 -10.64 -2.07
N GLY A 41 -2.73 -11.60 -2.04
CA GLY A 41 -2.88 -12.85 -2.79
C GLY A 41 -4.12 -13.65 -2.37
N SER A 42 -4.37 -13.76 -1.07
CA SER A 42 -5.57 -14.44 -0.54
C SER A 42 -6.86 -13.64 -0.73
N GLY A 43 -6.78 -12.31 -0.74
CA GLY A 43 -7.91 -11.43 -1.05
C GLY A 43 -8.38 -11.58 -2.50
N LEU A 44 -7.44 -11.62 -3.46
CA LEU A 44 -7.74 -11.88 -4.87
C LEU A 44 -8.32 -13.28 -5.08
N GLN A 45 -7.86 -14.26 -4.30
CA GLN A 45 -8.43 -15.60 -4.31
C GLN A 45 -9.88 -15.64 -3.79
N ILE A 46 -10.18 -14.91 -2.72
CA ILE A 46 -11.56 -14.75 -2.22
C ILE A 46 -12.42 -14.06 -3.30
N PHE A 47 -11.89 -13.01 -3.93
CA PHE A 47 -12.57 -12.31 -5.01
C PHE A 47 -12.89 -13.23 -6.20
N ASN A 48 -12.01 -14.17 -6.52
CA ASN A 48 -12.23 -15.17 -7.58
C ASN A 48 -13.45 -16.08 -7.34
N ALA A 49 -13.95 -16.21 -6.11
CA ALA A 49 -15.19 -16.94 -5.86
C ALA A 49 -16.41 -16.24 -6.50
N HIS A 50 -16.40 -14.91 -6.52
CA HIS A 50 -17.42 -14.10 -7.17
C HIS A 50 -16.79 -12.80 -7.70
N PRO A 51 -16.23 -12.83 -8.93
CA PRO A 51 -15.39 -11.77 -9.46
C PRO A 51 -16.21 -10.60 -10.03
N ALA A 52 -17.12 -10.08 -9.21
CA ALA A 52 -17.95 -8.92 -9.50
C ALA A 52 -18.12 -8.07 -8.24
N LEU A 53 -18.47 -6.80 -8.40
CA LEU A 53 -18.65 -5.81 -7.35
C LEU A 53 -19.96 -5.06 -7.57
N TYR A 54 -20.67 -4.76 -6.48
CA TYR A 54 -21.98 -4.12 -6.51
C TYR A 54 -22.05 -3.08 -5.39
N TRP A 55 -23.00 -2.17 -5.53
CA TRP A 55 -23.42 -1.28 -4.45
C TRP A 55 -24.69 -1.82 -3.80
N GLY A 56 -24.84 -1.60 -2.50
CA GLY A 56 -25.97 -2.02 -1.69
C GLY A 56 -25.74 -3.31 -0.89
N ALA A 57 -26.84 -3.93 -0.49
CA ALA A 57 -26.80 -5.05 0.46
C ALA A 57 -26.61 -6.43 -0.19
N LYS A 58 -27.10 -6.64 -1.42
CA LYS A 58 -27.18 -7.94 -2.09
C LYS A 58 -26.56 -7.91 -3.49
N SER A 59 -26.08 -9.06 -3.95
CA SER A 59 -25.68 -9.24 -5.36
C SER A 59 -26.95 -9.49 -6.17
N ASP A 60 -27.27 -8.61 -7.11
CA ASP A 60 -28.41 -8.76 -8.01
C ASP A 60 -28.05 -9.49 -9.31
N PHE A 61 -26.76 -9.68 -9.59
CA PHE A 61 -26.18 -10.28 -10.80
C PHE A 61 -26.48 -9.53 -12.11
N ASP A 62 -27.54 -8.73 -12.14
CA ASP A 62 -27.98 -7.96 -13.30
C ASP A 62 -27.11 -6.73 -13.56
N ARG A 63 -26.67 -6.03 -12.49
CA ARG A 63 -26.03 -4.72 -12.61
C ARG A 63 -24.77 -4.59 -11.76
N PRO A 64 -23.74 -5.43 -11.97
CA PRO A 64 -22.45 -5.23 -11.32
C PRO A 64 -21.82 -3.91 -11.79
N TRP A 65 -21.25 -3.15 -10.85
CA TRP A 65 -20.44 -1.96 -11.17
C TRP A 65 -19.13 -2.36 -11.86
N VAL A 66 -18.47 -3.41 -11.36
CA VAL A 66 -17.30 -4.03 -11.98
C VAL A 66 -17.52 -5.54 -12.03
N ALA A 67 -17.21 -6.19 -13.14
CA ALA A 67 -17.25 -7.64 -13.25
C ALA A 67 -16.15 -8.16 -14.17
N MET A 68 -15.50 -9.26 -13.79
CA MET A 68 -14.52 -9.98 -14.59
C MET A 68 -15.12 -11.34 -14.95
N THR A 69 -15.55 -11.48 -16.19
CA THR A 69 -16.35 -12.64 -16.66
C THR A 69 -15.72 -13.27 -17.89
N ALA A 70 -16.06 -14.52 -18.20
CA ALA A 70 -15.72 -15.15 -19.47
C ALA A 70 -16.94 -15.24 -20.37
N GLU A 71 -16.83 -14.76 -21.59
CA GLU A 71 -17.91 -14.73 -22.58
C GLU A 71 -17.52 -15.54 -23.81
N ARG A 72 -18.49 -16.19 -24.45
CA ARG A 72 -18.23 -16.96 -25.66
C ARG A 72 -18.19 -16.01 -26.86
N ARG A 73 -17.09 -15.99 -27.60
CA ARG A 73 -16.91 -15.23 -28.85
C ARG A 73 -16.33 -16.14 -29.92
N GLY A 74 -17.03 -16.30 -31.04
CA GLY A 74 -16.55 -17.11 -32.16
C GLY A 74 -16.26 -18.57 -31.82
N GLY A 75 -16.93 -19.15 -30.81
CA GLY A 75 -16.71 -20.52 -30.36
C GLY A 75 -15.73 -20.65 -29.18
N GLU A 76 -14.85 -19.67 -28.95
CA GLU A 76 -13.87 -19.66 -27.86
C GLU A 76 -14.35 -18.84 -26.66
N LEU A 77 -13.71 -19.03 -25.50
CA LEU A 77 -13.96 -18.22 -24.30
C LEU A 77 -12.97 -17.06 -24.25
N ALA A 78 -13.49 -15.84 -24.24
CA ALA A 78 -12.73 -14.62 -24.04
C ALA A 78 -12.98 -14.06 -22.63
N GLY A 79 -11.92 -13.57 -21.99
CA GLY A 79 -12.01 -12.82 -20.74
C GLY A 79 -12.50 -11.41 -21.02
N VAL A 80 -13.50 -10.94 -20.28
CA VAL A 80 -14.08 -9.61 -20.42
C VAL A 80 -14.22 -8.96 -19.06
N THR A 81 -13.57 -7.82 -18.88
CA THR A 81 -13.74 -6.93 -17.73
C THR A 81 -14.74 -5.84 -18.06
N LYS A 82 -15.79 -5.73 -17.26
CA LYS A 82 -16.84 -4.73 -17.34
C LYS A 82 -16.64 -3.70 -16.23
N ILE A 83 -16.71 -2.41 -16.56
CA ILE A 83 -16.67 -1.30 -15.61
C ILE A 83 -17.75 -0.31 -16.03
N GLY A 84 -18.89 -0.32 -15.33
CA GLY A 84 -20.10 0.37 -15.76
C GLY A 84 -20.48 -0.03 -17.20
N PRO A 85 -20.59 0.92 -18.16
CA PRO A 85 -20.89 0.61 -19.55
C PRO A 85 -19.69 0.10 -20.36
N VAL A 86 -18.46 0.30 -19.86
CA VAL A 86 -17.23 -0.01 -20.59
C VAL A 86 -16.94 -1.50 -20.50
N ARG A 87 -16.57 -2.10 -21.63
CA ARG A 87 -16.21 -3.52 -21.75
C ARG A 87 -14.85 -3.63 -22.39
N ILE A 88 -13.93 -4.27 -21.69
CA ILE A 88 -12.54 -4.42 -22.11
C ILE A 88 -12.27 -5.91 -22.21
N GLU A 89 -11.73 -6.34 -23.35
CA GLU A 89 -11.24 -7.70 -23.49
C GLU A 89 -9.94 -7.85 -22.71
N THR A 90 -9.91 -8.84 -21.82
CA THR A 90 -8.86 -9.05 -20.82
C THR A 90 -8.44 -10.52 -20.75
N THR A 91 -8.69 -11.27 -21.83
CA THR A 91 -8.29 -12.66 -22.01
C THR A 91 -6.82 -12.87 -21.61
N GLY A 92 -6.57 -13.92 -20.82
CA GLY A 92 -5.26 -14.25 -20.28
C GLY A 92 -4.94 -13.58 -18.95
N VAL A 93 -5.67 -12.53 -18.55
CA VAL A 93 -5.44 -11.81 -17.29
C VAL A 93 -6.69 -11.78 -16.42
N PHE A 94 -7.81 -11.23 -16.91
CA PHE A 94 -9.04 -11.11 -16.12
C PHE A 94 -10.23 -11.81 -16.77
N GLY A 95 -11.09 -12.40 -15.94
CA GLY A 95 -12.31 -13.09 -16.37
C GLY A 95 -12.08 -14.48 -16.98
N TYR A 96 -11.01 -14.66 -17.75
CA TYR A 96 -10.57 -15.95 -18.29
C TYR A 96 -9.04 -16.01 -18.42
N SER A 97 -8.40 -16.91 -17.67
CA SER A 97 -6.96 -17.17 -17.75
C SER A 97 -6.66 -18.62 -17.39
N ASP A 98 -5.52 -19.15 -17.84
CA ASP A 98 -5.07 -20.53 -17.54
C ASP A 98 -6.15 -21.59 -17.89
N GLY A 99 -6.91 -21.37 -18.96
CA GLY A 99 -8.01 -22.22 -19.38
C GLY A 99 -9.26 -22.19 -18.47
N GLN A 100 -9.28 -21.35 -17.44
CA GLN A 100 -10.33 -21.33 -16.43
C GLN A 100 -11.03 -19.96 -16.29
N ARG A 101 -12.30 -20.01 -15.89
CA ARG A 101 -13.11 -18.83 -15.53
C ARG A 101 -12.70 -18.34 -14.14
N ARG A 102 -11.89 -17.28 -14.09
CA ARG A 102 -11.39 -16.67 -12.85
C ARG A 102 -11.25 -15.16 -13.03
N GLY A 103 -11.48 -14.40 -11.98
CA GLY A 103 -11.33 -12.94 -12.01
C GLY A 103 -9.88 -12.53 -12.19
N PHE A 104 -8.98 -13.11 -11.41
CA PHE A 104 -7.53 -12.92 -11.42
C PHE A 104 -6.80 -14.24 -11.73
N PRO A 105 -5.61 -14.18 -12.33
CA PRO A 105 -4.86 -15.35 -12.74
C PRO A 105 -4.17 -16.06 -11.57
N SER A 106 -3.81 -17.33 -11.73
CA SER A 106 -3.28 -18.16 -10.62
C SER A 106 -1.99 -17.62 -10.03
N TRP A 107 -1.16 -16.93 -10.81
CA TRP A 107 0.10 -16.34 -10.36
C TRP A 107 -0.09 -15.15 -9.41
N ALA A 108 -1.27 -14.51 -9.44
CA ALA A 108 -1.59 -13.37 -8.58
C ALA A 108 -2.29 -13.79 -7.27
N THR A 109 -2.74 -15.04 -7.17
CA THR A 109 -3.59 -15.53 -6.07
C THR A 109 -2.86 -16.48 -5.15
N LEU A 110 -3.22 -16.48 -3.87
CA LEU A 110 -2.66 -17.39 -2.87
C LEU A 110 -3.77 -18.03 -2.03
N PRO A 111 -3.94 -19.37 -2.06
CA PRO A 111 -3.25 -20.32 -2.94
C PRO A 111 -3.63 -20.15 -4.43
N SER A 112 -2.80 -20.70 -5.33
CA SER A 112 -2.95 -20.57 -6.78
C SER A 112 -4.07 -21.41 -7.40
N TYR A 113 -4.44 -22.52 -6.74
CA TYR A 113 -5.61 -23.33 -7.07
C TYR A 113 -6.86 -22.68 -6.46
N ARG A 114 -8.03 -22.78 -7.12
CA ARG A 114 -9.26 -22.10 -6.65
C ARG A 114 -9.87 -22.77 -5.43
N SER A 115 -9.84 -22.09 -4.29
CA SER A 115 -10.44 -22.52 -3.02
C SER A 115 -10.83 -21.30 -2.18
N LEU A 116 -12.14 -21.06 -2.05
CA LEU A 116 -12.66 -19.97 -1.21
C LEU A 116 -12.35 -20.21 0.28
N ALA A 117 -12.41 -21.47 0.72
CA ALA A 117 -12.15 -21.84 2.12
C ALA A 117 -10.70 -21.55 2.50
N ASP A 118 -9.74 -21.98 1.68
CA ASP A 118 -8.32 -21.75 1.95
C ASP A 118 -7.96 -20.27 1.83
N GLY A 119 -8.47 -19.58 0.80
CA GLY A 119 -8.30 -18.14 0.66
C GLY A 119 -8.74 -17.39 1.92
N ARG A 120 -9.92 -17.72 2.48
CA ARG A 120 -10.40 -17.13 3.74
C ARG A 120 -9.50 -17.44 4.92
N ARG A 121 -9.00 -18.66 5.07
CA ARG A 121 -8.10 -19.05 6.17
C ARG A 121 -6.81 -18.24 6.16
N TRP A 122 -6.13 -18.17 5.01
CA TRP A 122 -4.93 -17.36 4.83
C TRP A 122 -5.22 -15.88 5.10
N HIS A 123 -6.30 -15.36 4.52
CA HIS A 123 -6.64 -13.95 4.64
C HIS A 123 -6.89 -13.55 6.10
N PHE A 124 -7.70 -14.30 6.85
CA PHE A 124 -7.99 -13.96 8.25
C PHE A 124 -6.78 -14.12 9.17
N PHE A 125 -5.95 -15.14 8.96
CA PHE A 125 -4.72 -15.32 9.74
C PHE A 125 -3.79 -14.09 9.61
N PHE A 126 -3.50 -13.69 8.37
CA PHE A 126 -2.63 -12.52 8.14
C PHE A 126 -3.33 -11.20 8.44
N ALA A 127 -4.66 -11.12 8.37
CA ALA A 127 -5.41 -9.93 8.77
C ALA A 127 -5.23 -9.66 10.26
N TRP A 128 -5.39 -10.67 11.11
CA TRP A 128 -5.18 -10.51 12.55
C TRP A 128 -3.72 -10.22 12.89
N LEU A 129 -2.77 -10.89 12.24
CA LEU A 129 -1.34 -10.56 12.40
C LEU A 129 -1.06 -9.09 12.04
N PHE A 130 -1.60 -8.61 10.92
CA PHE A 130 -1.43 -7.24 10.45
C PHE A 130 -2.06 -6.22 11.42
N VAL A 131 -3.29 -6.47 11.88
CA VAL A 131 -3.99 -5.61 12.84
C VAL A 131 -3.23 -5.53 14.16
N LEU A 132 -2.88 -6.68 14.75
CA LEU A 132 -2.16 -6.71 16.03
C LEU A 132 -0.79 -6.03 15.93
N ASN A 133 -0.05 -6.28 14.85
CA ASN A 133 1.22 -5.61 14.57
C ASN A 133 1.06 -4.09 14.41
N GLY A 134 0.01 -3.65 13.71
CA GLY A 134 -0.35 -2.24 13.57
C GLY A 134 -0.70 -1.58 14.90
N LEU A 135 -1.45 -2.27 15.77
CA LEU A 135 -1.77 -1.79 17.11
C LEU A 135 -0.53 -1.63 17.98
N VAL A 136 0.41 -2.60 17.94
CA VAL A 136 1.69 -2.48 18.64
C VAL A 136 2.48 -1.27 18.14
N TYR A 137 2.55 -1.08 16.81
CA TYR A 137 3.21 0.08 16.22
C TYR A 137 2.58 1.41 16.69
N LEU A 138 1.24 1.50 16.66
CA LEU A 138 0.53 2.70 17.08
C LEU A 138 0.71 2.96 18.58
N ALA A 139 0.52 1.96 19.43
CA ALA A 139 0.66 2.09 20.88
C ALA A 139 2.06 2.58 21.27
N ALA A 140 3.11 2.01 20.68
CA ALA A 140 4.48 2.46 20.90
C ALA A 140 4.74 3.86 20.30
N GLY A 141 4.13 4.17 19.15
CA GLY A 141 4.20 5.49 18.52
C GLY A 141 3.57 6.60 19.37
N PHE A 142 2.44 6.31 20.03
CA PHE A 142 1.78 7.22 20.96
C PHE A 142 2.54 7.34 22.28
N ALA A 143 2.94 6.21 22.89
CA ALA A 143 3.72 6.21 24.13
C ALA A 143 5.06 6.92 24.00
N GLY A 144 5.72 6.80 22.84
CA GLY A 144 6.99 7.48 22.54
C GLY A 144 6.86 8.89 21.96
N GLY A 145 5.65 9.43 21.79
CA GLY A 145 5.41 10.75 21.18
C GLY A 145 5.83 10.87 19.70
N HIS A 146 6.18 9.75 19.05
CA HIS A 146 6.69 9.70 17.68
C HIS A 146 5.68 10.24 16.67
N VAL A 147 4.39 9.93 16.85
CA VAL A 147 3.32 10.40 15.96
C VAL A 147 3.23 11.93 15.96
N ARG A 148 3.29 12.56 17.13
CA ARG A 148 3.21 14.02 17.24
C ARG A 148 4.49 14.72 16.77
N ARG A 149 5.66 14.10 16.99
CA ARG A 149 6.97 14.71 16.69
C ARG A 149 7.36 14.58 15.22
N ASP A 150 7.11 13.43 14.62
CA ASP A 150 7.74 13.05 13.34
C ASP A 150 6.73 12.90 12.18
N LEU A 151 5.43 12.70 12.46
CA LEU A 151 4.38 12.48 11.44
C LEU A 151 3.44 13.67 11.24
N ALA A 152 3.26 14.55 12.23
CA ALA A 152 2.37 15.71 12.10
C ALA A 152 3.01 16.82 11.24
N PRO A 153 2.45 17.17 10.05
CA PRO A 153 2.95 18.28 9.26
C PRO A 153 2.75 19.60 9.99
N ARG A 154 3.72 20.52 9.85
CA ARG A 154 3.59 21.87 10.42
C ARG A 154 2.57 22.68 9.60
N ARG A 155 1.87 23.64 10.21
CA ARG A 155 0.88 24.50 9.49
C ARG A 155 1.46 25.18 8.24
N ALA A 156 2.74 25.54 8.26
CA ALA A 156 3.43 26.12 7.10
C ALA A 156 3.69 25.11 5.97
N GLU A 157 3.87 23.82 6.29
CA GLU A 157 4.06 22.73 5.30
C GLU A 157 2.74 22.42 4.56
N LEU A 158 1.58 22.78 5.14
CA LEU A 158 0.24 22.55 4.55
C LEU A 158 -0.21 23.65 3.58
N ALA A 159 0.60 24.70 3.38
CA ALA A 159 0.23 25.77 2.45
C ALA A 159 0.11 25.22 1.01
N PRO A 160 -0.98 25.54 0.26
CA PRO A 160 -1.22 24.98 -1.07
C PRO A 160 -0.07 25.20 -2.06
N ARG A 161 0.64 26.33 -1.95
CA ARG A 161 1.83 26.63 -2.77
C ARG A 161 2.98 25.65 -2.49
N HIS A 162 3.25 25.37 -1.22
CA HIS A 162 4.31 24.45 -0.81
C HIS A 162 4.01 23.01 -1.25
N LEU A 163 2.75 22.58 -1.12
CA LEU A 163 2.31 21.26 -1.60
C LEU A 163 2.47 21.14 -3.12
N TRP A 164 2.11 22.18 -3.88
CA TRP A 164 2.27 22.18 -5.33
C TRP A 164 3.74 22.17 -5.77
N ASP A 165 4.60 22.90 -5.07
CA ASP A 165 6.04 22.89 -5.32
C ASP A 165 6.66 21.53 -5.00
N GLU A 166 6.24 20.88 -3.90
CA GLU A 166 6.66 19.51 -3.61
C GLU A 166 6.18 18.51 -4.66
N VAL A 167 4.96 18.64 -5.18
CA VAL A 167 4.44 17.77 -6.26
C VAL A 167 5.26 17.94 -7.53
N LYS A 168 5.60 19.19 -7.89
CA LYS A 168 6.49 19.48 -9.02
C LYS A 168 7.88 18.92 -8.83
N ASP A 169 8.47 19.04 -7.64
CA ASP A 169 9.80 18.52 -7.38
C ASP A 169 9.83 16.98 -7.35
N HIS A 170 8.77 16.34 -6.82
CA HIS A 170 8.62 14.88 -6.84
C HIS A 170 8.43 14.33 -8.25
N SER A 171 7.59 14.98 -9.06
CA SER A 171 7.39 14.60 -10.47
C SER A 171 8.64 14.82 -11.32
N ARG A 172 9.53 15.73 -10.91
CA ARG A 172 10.85 15.95 -11.53
C ARG A 172 11.97 15.07 -10.94
N LEU A 173 11.64 14.13 -10.04
CA LEU A 173 12.58 13.21 -9.38
C LEU A 173 13.76 13.91 -8.69
N ARG A 174 13.54 15.12 -8.18
CA ARG A 174 14.57 15.89 -7.45
C ARG A 174 14.58 15.44 -5.99
N PHE A 175 15.47 14.52 -5.66
CA PHE A 175 15.65 14.04 -4.29
C PHE A 175 16.78 14.80 -3.59
N PRO A 176 16.51 15.48 -2.46
CA PRO A 176 17.55 16.06 -1.63
C PRO A 176 18.54 14.96 -1.20
N ARG A 177 19.84 15.22 -1.31
CA ARG A 177 20.94 14.30 -0.90
C ARG A 177 21.68 14.77 0.36
N ASP A 178 21.29 15.94 0.86
CA ASP A 178 21.82 16.67 2.02
C ASP A 178 21.05 16.29 3.31
N GLU A 179 21.20 17.06 4.39
CA GLU A 179 20.51 16.82 5.68
C GLU A 179 18.98 16.76 5.55
N ARG A 180 18.41 17.36 4.50
CA ARG A 180 16.97 17.27 4.20
C ARG A 180 16.55 15.85 3.81
N ALA A 181 17.47 15.03 3.28
CA ALA A 181 17.22 13.60 3.01
C ALA A 181 16.93 12.78 4.28
N ALA A 182 17.35 13.28 5.46
CA ALA A 182 17.11 12.63 6.73
C ALA A 182 15.64 12.78 7.20
N ARG A 183 14.91 13.79 6.69
CA ARG A 183 13.53 14.09 7.07
C ARG A 183 12.54 13.59 6.01
N TYR A 184 11.34 13.25 6.43
CA TYR A 184 10.26 12.91 5.49
C TYR A 184 9.77 14.17 4.77
N ASN A 185 9.55 14.05 3.47
CA ASN A 185 8.89 15.09 2.68
C ASN A 185 7.42 15.26 3.10
N THR A 186 6.80 16.43 2.90
CA THR A 186 5.40 16.66 3.32
C THR A 186 4.44 15.73 2.59
N LEU A 187 4.64 15.50 1.30
CA LEU A 187 3.88 14.50 0.54
C LEU A 187 3.99 13.09 1.13
N GLN A 188 5.16 12.70 1.64
CA GLN A 188 5.33 11.40 2.29
C GLN A 188 4.59 11.35 3.62
N LYS A 189 4.69 12.40 4.45
CA LYS A 189 3.97 12.49 5.73
C LYS A 189 2.45 12.41 5.51
N LEU A 190 1.92 13.19 4.57
CA LEU A 190 0.49 13.19 4.22
C LEU A 190 0.05 11.80 3.72
N SER A 191 0.84 11.19 2.83
CA SER A 191 0.54 9.84 2.35
C SER A 191 0.49 8.82 3.49
N TYR A 192 1.43 8.89 4.44
CA TYR A 192 1.43 8.01 5.61
C TYR A 192 0.23 8.25 6.51
N LEU A 193 -0.16 9.51 6.74
CA LEU A 193 -1.34 9.83 7.53
C LEU A 193 -2.62 9.28 6.89
N VAL A 194 -2.79 9.46 5.58
CA VAL A 194 -3.95 8.91 4.85
C VAL A 194 -3.97 7.38 4.95
N VAL A 195 -2.82 6.72 4.71
CA VAL A 195 -2.76 5.25 4.80
C VAL A 195 -3.08 4.77 6.21
N ILE A 196 -2.42 5.32 7.23
CA ILE A 196 -2.52 4.85 8.62
C ILE A 196 -3.87 5.17 9.26
N PHE A 197 -4.42 6.36 9.03
CA PHE A 197 -5.61 6.84 9.75
C PHE A 197 -6.90 6.81 8.94
N VAL A 198 -6.82 6.59 7.62
CA VAL A 198 -8.01 6.48 6.75
C VAL A 198 -8.08 5.12 6.09
N LEU A 199 -7.07 4.75 5.30
CA LEU A 199 -7.16 3.59 4.42
C LEU A 199 -7.12 2.25 5.18
N LEU A 200 -6.20 2.08 6.14
CA LEU A 200 -6.11 0.86 6.94
C LEU A 200 -7.30 0.70 7.90
N PRO A 201 -7.79 1.73 8.61
CA PRO A 201 -9.02 1.64 9.39
C PRO A 201 -10.24 1.32 8.53
N LEU A 202 -10.35 1.91 7.32
CA LEU A 202 -11.41 1.60 6.38
C LEU A 202 -11.35 0.14 5.91
N MET A 203 -10.15 -0.38 5.64
CA MET A 203 -9.93 -1.80 5.30
C MET A 203 -10.42 -2.73 6.42
N LEU A 204 -10.04 -2.42 7.67
CA LEU A 204 -10.47 -3.19 8.83
C LEU A 204 -12.00 -3.13 9.02
N ALA A 205 -12.57 -1.93 8.97
CA ALA A 205 -14.02 -1.73 9.16
C ALA A 205 -14.84 -2.47 8.09
N THR A 206 -14.44 -2.36 6.83
CA THR A 206 -15.12 -3.08 5.73
C THR A 206 -14.93 -4.59 5.83
N GLY A 207 -13.75 -5.06 6.29
CA GLY A 207 -13.50 -6.48 6.58
C GLY A 207 -14.43 -7.02 7.66
N LEU A 208 -14.61 -6.26 8.75
CA LEU A 208 -15.53 -6.59 9.84
C LEU A 208 -16.99 -6.58 9.38
N ALA A 209 -17.41 -5.60 8.56
CA ALA A 209 -18.76 -5.54 7.99
C ALA A 209 -19.12 -6.76 7.12
N MET A 210 -18.13 -7.41 6.51
CA MET A 210 -18.33 -8.63 5.73
C MET A 210 -18.33 -9.91 6.59
N SER A 211 -17.89 -9.83 7.85
CA SER A 211 -17.75 -10.99 8.75
C SER A 211 -19.11 -11.40 9.34
N PRO A 212 -19.57 -12.64 9.12
CA PRO A 212 -20.78 -13.14 9.76
C PRO A 212 -20.69 -13.12 11.29
N GLY A 213 -19.52 -13.44 11.85
CA GLY A 213 -19.32 -13.47 13.30
C GLY A 213 -19.39 -12.09 13.94
N PHE A 214 -18.87 -11.05 13.27
CA PHE A 214 -18.95 -9.68 13.78
C PHE A 214 -20.38 -9.12 13.66
N ASN A 215 -21.04 -9.41 12.53
CA ASN A 215 -22.43 -8.99 12.31
C ASN A 215 -23.43 -9.65 13.26
N ALA A 216 -23.07 -10.76 13.92
CA ALA A 216 -23.87 -11.34 14.99
C ALA A 216 -23.77 -10.55 16.32
N VAL A 217 -22.73 -9.74 16.49
CA VAL A 217 -22.51 -8.88 17.67
C VAL A 217 -23.11 -7.49 17.45
N THR A 218 -22.90 -6.90 16.27
CA THR A 218 -23.45 -5.57 15.94
C THR A 218 -23.66 -5.39 14.44
N HIS A 219 -24.73 -4.70 14.08
CA HIS A 219 -25.04 -4.32 12.69
C HIS A 219 -24.52 -2.92 12.30
N LEU A 220 -23.99 -2.14 13.24
CA LEU A 220 -23.64 -0.73 13.02
C LEU A 220 -22.70 -0.55 11.81
N VAL A 221 -21.62 -1.33 11.76
CA VAL A 221 -20.61 -1.20 10.70
C VAL A 221 -21.19 -1.65 9.34
N PHE A 222 -22.09 -2.64 9.34
CA PHE A 222 -22.78 -3.09 8.14
C PHE A 222 -23.73 -2.02 7.57
N GLU A 223 -24.46 -1.32 8.45
CA GLU A 223 -25.41 -0.27 8.07
C GLU A 223 -24.70 0.98 7.53
N VAL A 224 -23.59 1.39 8.16
CA VAL A 224 -22.79 2.56 7.73
C VAL A 224 -22.33 2.45 6.28
N PHE A 225 -21.99 1.24 5.83
CA PHE A 225 -21.57 1.02 4.43
C PHE A 225 -22.72 0.76 3.47
N GLY A 226 -23.98 0.71 3.92
CA GLY A 226 -25.13 0.39 3.05
C GLY A 226 -25.19 -1.09 2.63
N GLY A 227 -24.59 -1.97 3.44
CA GLY A 227 -24.67 -3.42 3.31
C GLY A 227 -23.42 -4.12 2.76
N ARG A 228 -23.52 -5.45 2.62
CA ARG A 228 -22.35 -6.33 2.41
C ARG A 228 -21.66 -6.13 1.06
N GLN A 229 -22.40 -5.83 0.00
CA GLN A 229 -21.77 -5.64 -1.32
C GLN A 229 -21.03 -4.32 -1.39
N SER A 230 -21.62 -3.24 -0.87
CA SER A 230 -20.92 -1.97 -0.71
C SER A 230 -19.64 -2.14 0.11
N ALA A 231 -19.70 -2.86 1.25
CA ALA A 231 -18.50 -3.14 2.04
C ALA A 231 -17.44 -3.90 1.23
N ARG A 232 -17.82 -4.92 0.44
CA ARG A 232 -16.88 -5.64 -0.45
C ARG A 232 -16.26 -4.73 -1.51
N THR A 233 -17.06 -3.85 -2.10
CA THR A 233 -16.60 -2.89 -3.11
C THR A 233 -15.63 -1.88 -2.51
N ILE A 234 -15.94 -1.29 -1.35
CA ILE A 234 -15.06 -0.35 -0.66
C ILE A 234 -13.78 -1.04 -0.18
N HIS A 235 -13.88 -2.29 0.32
CA HIS A 235 -12.72 -3.09 0.70
C HIS A 235 -11.79 -3.33 -0.49
N PHE A 236 -12.35 -3.71 -1.64
CA PHE A 236 -11.59 -3.94 -2.86
C PHE A 236 -10.94 -2.64 -3.38
N ILE A 237 -11.69 -1.53 -3.41
CA ILE A 237 -11.14 -0.21 -3.77
C ILE A 237 -9.99 0.16 -2.83
N SER A 238 -10.17 -0.03 -1.53
CA SER A 238 -9.14 0.24 -0.54
C SER A 238 -7.89 -0.61 -0.78
N ALA A 239 -8.06 -1.89 -1.15
CA ALA A 239 -6.95 -2.79 -1.48
C ALA A 239 -6.19 -2.32 -2.71
N VAL A 240 -6.90 -1.88 -3.76
CA VAL A 240 -6.29 -1.29 -4.95
C VAL A 240 -5.49 -0.02 -4.61
N LEU A 241 -6.03 0.85 -3.74
CA LEU A 241 -5.33 2.06 -3.29
C LEU A 241 -4.07 1.72 -2.47
N ILE A 242 -4.11 0.66 -1.64
CA ILE A 242 -2.91 0.18 -0.93
C ILE A 242 -1.87 -0.35 -1.93
N VAL A 243 -2.29 -1.14 -2.93
CA VAL A 243 -1.39 -1.62 -3.99
C VAL A 243 -0.73 -0.46 -4.72
N LEU A 244 -1.51 0.56 -5.10
CA LEU A 244 -1.00 1.77 -5.75
C LEU A 244 0.00 2.50 -4.85
N PHE A 245 -0.33 2.68 -3.56
CA PHE A 245 0.59 3.27 -2.60
C PHE A 245 1.91 2.48 -2.50
N VAL A 246 1.84 1.15 -2.41
CA VAL A 246 3.03 0.29 -2.37
C VAL A 246 3.84 0.41 -3.66
N ALA A 247 3.20 0.41 -4.83
CA ALA A 247 3.87 0.54 -6.11
C ALA A 247 4.62 1.88 -6.21
N VAL A 248 3.96 2.98 -5.86
CA VAL A 248 4.60 4.31 -5.81
C VAL A 248 5.72 4.31 -4.77
N HIS A 249 5.49 3.78 -3.56
CA HIS A 249 6.51 3.68 -2.52
C HIS A 249 7.77 2.93 -3.01
N LEU A 250 7.62 1.77 -3.63
CA LEU A 250 8.72 0.98 -4.17
C LEU A 250 9.45 1.74 -5.30
N PHE A 251 8.69 2.38 -6.20
CA PHE A 251 9.28 3.24 -7.23
C PHE A 251 10.14 4.35 -6.61
N MET A 252 9.65 5.03 -5.57
CA MET A 252 10.42 6.06 -4.87
C MET A 252 11.68 5.52 -4.19
N VAL A 253 11.62 4.32 -3.62
CA VAL A 253 12.79 3.65 -3.03
C VAL A 253 13.84 3.34 -4.09
N LEU A 254 13.42 2.88 -5.27
CA LEU A 254 14.30 2.62 -6.41
C LEU A 254 14.90 3.91 -6.98
N ALA A 255 14.08 4.96 -7.15
CA ALA A 255 14.52 6.23 -7.73
C ALA A 255 15.47 7.01 -6.81
N SER A 256 15.28 6.93 -5.48
CA SER A 256 16.07 7.69 -4.50
C SER A 256 17.36 6.99 -4.04
N GLY A 257 17.57 5.72 -4.40
CA GLY A 257 18.76 4.95 -4.05
C GLY A 257 18.45 3.71 -3.21
N PRO A 258 18.19 2.55 -3.85
CA PRO A 258 17.62 1.38 -3.18
C PRO A 258 18.53 0.81 -2.10
N LEU A 259 19.84 0.77 -2.33
CA LEU A 259 20.79 0.21 -1.38
C LEU A 259 20.80 0.95 -0.04
N ASN A 260 20.68 2.28 -0.07
CA ASN A 260 20.73 3.08 1.15
C ASN A 260 19.41 3.02 1.93
N ASN A 261 18.30 3.02 1.22
CA ASN A 261 16.96 2.84 1.80
C ASN A 261 16.80 1.43 2.40
N LEU A 262 17.21 0.39 1.66
CA LEU A 262 17.14 -0.99 2.13
C LEU A 262 18.08 -1.21 3.33
N ARG A 263 19.31 -0.67 3.28
CA ARG A 263 20.21 -0.68 4.45
C ARG A 263 19.56 -0.05 5.66
N SER A 264 18.88 1.08 5.49
CA SER A 264 18.17 1.75 6.58
C SER A 264 17.07 0.86 7.18
N MET A 265 16.32 0.14 6.35
CA MET A 265 15.27 -0.77 6.81
C MET A 265 15.77 -2.09 7.38
N ILE A 266 16.96 -2.55 6.99
CA ILE A 266 17.57 -3.76 7.55
C ILE A 266 18.36 -3.45 8.81
N THR A 267 19.24 -2.44 8.78
CA THR A 267 20.22 -2.14 9.85
C THR A 267 19.82 -0.98 10.75
N GLY A 268 18.86 -0.16 10.33
CA GLY A 268 18.47 1.08 11.03
C GLY A 268 19.38 2.28 10.70
N ARG A 269 20.42 2.10 9.88
CA ARG A 269 21.42 3.12 9.56
C ARG A 269 21.32 3.60 8.12
N TYR A 270 21.34 4.92 7.92
CA TYR A 270 21.27 5.59 6.62
C TYR A 270 22.55 6.37 6.36
N ALA A 271 23.14 6.25 5.16
CA ALA A 271 24.36 6.96 4.80
C ALA A 271 24.04 8.32 4.17
N ILE A 272 24.66 9.38 4.69
CA ILE A 272 24.59 10.75 4.13
C ILE A 272 26.00 11.13 3.69
N ARG A 273 26.12 11.80 2.54
CA ARG A 273 27.40 12.37 2.10
C ARG A 273 27.59 13.72 2.79
N LYS A 274 28.64 13.86 3.61
CA LYS A 274 29.02 15.14 4.20
C LYS A 274 29.68 15.98 3.10
N GLY A 275 29.10 17.12 2.70
CA GLY A 275 29.81 18.06 1.82
C GLY A 275 29.07 18.94 0.80
N GLU A 276 27.73 18.98 0.74
CA GLU A 276 27.03 19.98 -0.11
C GLU A 276 26.07 20.82 0.74
N ALA A 277 26.63 21.51 1.74
CA ALA A 277 26.06 22.79 2.15
C ALA A 277 26.63 23.84 1.19
N ARG A 278 25.85 24.21 0.18
CA ARG A 278 26.00 25.50 -0.48
C ARG A 278 24.83 26.37 -0.06
#